data_AF-A0A0L1IWB0-F1
#
_entry.id   AF-A0A0L1IWB0-F1
#
_cell.length_a   1.000
_cell.length_b   1.000
_cell.length_c   1.000
_cell.angle_alpha   90.00
_cell.angle_beta   90.00
_cell.angle_gamma   90.00
#
_symmetry.space_group_name_H-M   'P 1'
#
loop_
_entity.id
_entity.type
_entity.pdbx_description
1 polymer ?
#
loop_
_entity_poly.entity_id
_entity_poly.type
_entity_poly.pdbx_seq_one_letter_code
_entity_poly.pdbx_strand_id
1 'polypeptide(L)'
;MPLGSYGEWSAELKELKRRTKWGGILEPGKFYSHKPVDRWHYHVYQQYEKTETPRNPIMSRCFNGDIHGDVAVVRSSDVRFNDYSEEFSRTELVRTLEYYKNIHAGDEAHRRSKASMAATMGVSAEAFDRMVPEGFPHIHSPADTEPWMTSDLPSE
;
A
#
# COMPACT_ATOMS: atom_id res chain seq x y z
N MET A 1 -10.63 -5.02 3.37
CA MET A 1 -12.07 -4.88 3.00
C MET A 1 -12.11 -4.76 1.49
N PRO A 2 -12.96 -5.50 0.76
CA PRO A 2 -13.07 -5.31 -0.68
C PRO A 2 -13.73 -3.96 -0.97
N LEU A 3 -12.99 -3.06 -1.62
CA LEU A 3 -13.53 -1.82 -2.18
C LEU A 3 -14.18 -2.12 -3.54
N GLY A 4 -15.19 -1.35 -3.92
CA GLY A 4 -15.80 -1.40 -5.25
C GLY A 4 -15.05 -0.56 -6.28
N SER A 5 -14.37 0.51 -5.84
CA SER A 5 -13.67 1.48 -6.69
C SER A 5 -12.14 1.34 -6.66
N TYR A 6 -11.65 0.13 -6.47
CA TYR A 6 -10.23 -0.18 -6.36
C TYR A 6 -9.47 -0.07 -7.70
N GLY A 7 -8.19 0.29 -7.63
CA GLY A 7 -7.33 0.61 -8.78
C GLY A 7 -7.41 2.05 -9.29
N GLU A 8 -8.29 2.88 -8.72
CA GLU A 8 -8.33 4.32 -8.95
C GLU A 8 -8.22 5.03 -7.60
N TRP A 9 -7.07 5.65 -7.36
CA TRP A 9 -6.68 6.15 -6.04
C TRP A 9 -7.71 7.12 -5.42
N SER A 10 -8.27 8.05 -6.20
CA SER A 10 -9.20 9.03 -5.64
C SER A 10 -10.54 8.42 -5.26
N ALA A 11 -11.07 7.48 -6.03
CA ALA A 11 -12.29 6.75 -5.71
C ALA A 11 -12.08 5.71 -4.61
N GLU A 12 -10.90 5.09 -4.49
CA GLU A 12 -10.52 4.27 -3.34
C GLU A 12 -10.63 5.07 -2.04
N LEU A 13 -10.00 6.24 -1.99
CA LEU A 13 -10.04 7.12 -0.82
C LEU A 13 -11.46 7.59 -0.48
N LYS A 14 -12.23 8.01 -1.49
CA LYS A 14 -13.64 8.42 -1.29
C LYS A 14 -14.48 7.29 -0.71
N GLU A 15 -14.36 6.09 -1.28
CA GLU A 15 -15.09 4.93 -0.80
C GLU A 15 -14.66 4.53 0.62
N LEU A 16 -13.34 4.54 0.87
CA LEU A 16 -12.79 4.22 2.17
C LEU A 16 -13.33 5.16 3.24
N LYS A 17 -13.25 6.49 3.04
CA LYS A 17 -13.82 7.47 3.98
C LYS A 17 -15.30 7.27 4.22
N ARG A 18 -16.07 7.01 3.15
CA ARG A 18 -17.51 6.78 3.27
C ARG A 18 -17.82 5.59 4.18
N ARG A 19 -17.02 4.52 4.08
CA ARG A 19 -17.20 3.26 4.83
C ARG A 19 -16.65 3.33 6.26
N THR A 20 -15.50 3.96 6.48
CA THR A 20 -14.82 3.97 7.79
C THR A 20 -15.18 5.16 8.67
N LYS A 21 -15.62 6.27 8.09
CA LYS A 21 -15.90 7.53 8.80
C LYS A 21 -14.70 8.14 9.54
N TRP A 22 -13.47 7.81 9.14
CA TRP A 22 -12.25 8.37 9.71
C TRP A 22 -12.10 9.87 9.40
N GLY A 23 -11.55 10.64 10.36
CA GLY A 23 -11.33 12.08 10.23
C GLY A 23 -10.31 12.45 9.14
N GLY A 24 -9.28 11.62 8.99
CA GLY A 24 -8.26 11.69 7.93
C GLY A 24 -7.71 10.31 7.58
N ILE A 25 -6.93 10.25 6.50
CA ILE A 25 -6.27 9.03 6.03
C ILE A 25 -4.80 9.31 5.78
N LEU A 26 -3.93 8.47 6.35
CA LEU A 26 -2.52 8.36 5.95
C LEU A 26 -2.33 7.13 5.06
N GLU A 27 -1.26 7.11 4.28
CA GLU A 27 -0.91 5.99 3.39
C GLU A 27 0.48 5.46 3.71
N PRO A 28 0.64 4.62 4.77
CA PRO A 28 1.96 4.09 5.17
C PRO A 28 2.70 3.29 4.10
N GLY A 29 2.01 2.95 3.00
CA GLY A 29 2.58 2.33 1.82
C GLY A 29 1.87 1.05 1.41
N LYS A 30 2.62 0.18 0.74
CA LYS A 30 2.14 -1.10 0.21
C LYS A 30 3.02 -2.26 0.65
N PHE A 31 2.41 -3.44 0.76
CA PHE A 31 3.12 -4.70 0.89
C PHE A 31 2.57 -5.72 -0.10
N TYR A 32 3.37 -6.72 -0.45
CA TYR A 32 3.01 -7.72 -1.46
C TYR A 32 2.54 -9.02 -0.82
N SER A 33 1.89 -9.87 -1.62
CA SER A 33 1.57 -11.22 -1.16
C SER A 33 2.82 -11.99 -0.76
N HIS A 34 2.69 -12.85 0.25
CA HIS A 34 3.69 -13.90 0.54
C HIS A 34 3.90 -14.86 -0.64
N LYS A 35 2.96 -14.89 -1.60
CA LYS A 35 3.09 -15.63 -2.86
C LYS A 35 3.89 -14.82 -3.90
N PRO A 36 4.51 -15.50 -4.89
CA PRO A 36 5.24 -14.86 -5.98
C PRO A 36 4.27 -14.26 -7.01
N VAL A 37 3.47 -13.28 -6.59
CA VAL A 37 2.49 -12.58 -7.41
C VAL A 37 2.77 -11.09 -7.33
N ASP A 38 3.12 -10.50 -8.48
CA ASP A 38 3.52 -9.08 -8.58
C ASP A 38 2.52 -8.24 -9.40
N ARG A 39 1.47 -8.87 -9.93
CA ARG A 39 0.40 -8.20 -10.70
C ARG A 39 -0.54 -7.34 -9.84
N TRP A 40 -0.48 -7.51 -8.51
CA TRP A 40 -1.26 -6.77 -7.53
C TRP A 40 -0.47 -6.66 -6.21
N HIS A 41 -0.81 -5.67 -5.40
CA HIS A 41 -0.25 -5.47 -4.06
C HIS A 41 -1.36 -5.16 -3.04
N TYR A 42 -1.04 -5.26 -1.76
CA TYR A 42 -1.86 -4.75 -0.68
C TYR A 42 -1.49 -3.30 -0.41
N HIS A 43 -2.39 -2.38 -0.71
CA HIS A 43 -2.29 -0.98 -0.33
C HIS A 43 -2.86 -0.80 1.07
N VAL A 44 -2.15 -0.07 1.93
CA VAL A 44 -2.50 0.11 3.34
C VAL A 44 -2.85 1.57 3.58
N TYR A 45 -4.05 1.78 4.11
CA TYR A 45 -4.50 3.06 4.61
C TYR A 45 -4.56 3.02 6.13
N GLN A 46 -4.11 4.10 6.76
CA GLN A 46 -4.11 4.29 8.19
C GLN A 46 -5.14 5.36 8.58
N GLN A 47 -5.89 5.10 9.64
CA GLN A 47 -6.73 6.11 10.27
C GLN A 47 -5.86 7.24 10.81
N TYR A 48 -6.22 8.47 10.46
CA TYR A 48 -5.69 9.66 11.10
C TYR A 48 -6.81 10.38 11.85
N GLU A 49 -6.57 10.66 13.13
CA GLU A 49 -7.40 11.54 13.94
C GLU A 49 -6.51 12.62 14.56
N LYS A 50 -7.06 13.80 14.83
CA LYS A 50 -6.33 14.86 15.56
C LYS A 50 -6.03 14.47 17.01
N THR A 51 -6.77 13.51 17.54
CA THR A 51 -6.57 12.94 18.87
C THR A 51 -5.65 11.74 18.80
N GLU A 52 -4.90 11.50 19.89
CA GLU A 52 -3.99 10.37 19.98
C GLU A 52 -4.73 9.03 19.80
N THR A 53 -4.28 8.23 18.82
CA THR A 53 -4.81 6.89 18.55
C THR A 53 -3.82 5.83 19.04
N PRO A 54 -4.29 4.67 19.53
CA PRO A 54 -3.39 3.61 19.99
C PRO A 54 -2.50 3.09 18.87
N ARG A 55 -1.26 2.72 19.20
CA ARG A 55 -0.32 2.13 18.23
C ARG A 55 -0.84 0.78 17.72
N ASN A 56 -0.69 0.53 16.42
CA ASN A 56 -1.02 -0.73 15.77
C ASN A 56 0.23 -1.62 15.64
N PRO A 57 0.49 -2.55 16.57
CA PRO A 57 1.77 -3.26 16.62
C PRO A 57 2.03 -4.15 15.40
N ILE A 58 0.99 -4.65 14.75
CA ILE A 58 1.11 -5.53 13.59
C ILE A 58 1.61 -4.72 12.40
N MET A 59 0.94 -3.61 12.08
CA MET A 59 1.33 -2.79 10.94
C MET A 59 2.63 -2.04 11.19
N SER A 60 2.83 -1.52 12.40
CA SER A 60 4.10 -0.88 12.76
C SER A 60 5.30 -1.80 12.51
N ARG A 61 5.16 -3.10 12.83
CA ARG A 61 6.21 -4.10 12.55
C ARG A 61 6.41 -4.30 11.05
N CYS A 62 5.34 -4.40 10.27
CA CYS A 62 5.44 -4.63 8.82
C CYS A 62 6.18 -3.48 8.12
N PHE A 63 5.93 -2.24 8.52
CA PHE A 63 6.48 -1.04 7.88
C PHE A 63 7.70 -0.44 8.60
N ASN A 64 8.13 -1.02 9.72
CA ASN A 64 9.19 -0.46 10.57
C ASN A 64 8.97 1.02 10.92
N GLY A 65 7.70 1.37 11.21
CA GLY A 65 7.27 2.73 11.52
C GLY A 65 6.20 2.75 12.61
N ASP A 66 5.91 3.93 13.16
CA ASP A 66 4.87 4.07 14.17
C ASP A 66 3.51 4.36 13.52
N ILE A 67 2.84 3.26 13.14
CA ILE A 67 1.45 3.26 12.67
C ILE A 67 0.51 3.25 13.88
N HIS A 68 -0.44 4.18 13.89
CA HIS A 68 -1.44 4.36 14.94
C HIS A 68 -2.86 4.24 14.37
N GLY A 69 -3.81 3.83 15.21
CA GLY A 69 -5.22 3.70 14.85
C GLY A 69 -5.54 2.45 14.03
N ASP A 70 -6.77 2.44 13.51
CA ASP A 70 -7.23 1.38 12.63
C ASP A 70 -6.58 1.47 11.25
N VAL A 71 -6.56 0.33 10.55
CA VAL A 71 -5.98 0.22 9.22
C VAL A 71 -6.92 -0.49 8.27
N ALA A 72 -6.92 -0.03 7.02
CA ALA A 72 -7.67 -0.63 5.94
C ALA A 72 -6.68 -1.16 4.91
N VAL A 73 -6.79 -2.46 4.65
CA VAL A 73 -6.01 -3.14 3.61
C VAL A 73 -6.91 -3.36 2.41
N VAL A 74 -6.45 -2.84 1.27
CA VAL A 74 -7.10 -2.90 -0.03
C VAL A 74 -6.16 -3.61 -0.99
N ARG A 75 -6.70 -4.43 -1.89
CA ARG A 75 -5.90 -4.96 -2.99
C ARG A 75 -5.95 -3.96 -4.14
N SER A 76 -4.79 -3.52 -4.60
CA SER A 76 -4.63 -2.56 -5.70
C SER A 76 -3.57 -3.07 -6.70
N SER A 77 -3.41 -2.37 -7.81
CA SER A 77 -2.41 -2.68 -8.83
C SER A 77 -1.87 -1.39 -9.43
N ASP A 78 -0.58 -1.38 -9.75
CA ASP A 78 0.09 -0.24 -10.39
C ASP A 78 -0.24 -0.15 -11.90
N VAL A 79 -0.89 -1.18 -12.45
CA VAL A 79 -1.40 -1.23 -13.83
C VAL A 79 -2.92 -1.31 -13.79
N ARG A 80 -3.61 -0.92 -14.88
CA ARG A 80 -5.06 -1.14 -15.06
C ARG A 80 -5.36 -2.63 -15.23
N PHE A 81 -5.07 -3.42 -14.21
CA PHE A 81 -5.32 -4.84 -14.14
C PHE A 81 -6.50 -5.03 -13.21
N ASN A 82 -7.61 -5.55 -13.74
CA ASN A 82 -8.85 -5.78 -13.00
C ASN A 82 -9.21 -7.28 -12.90
N ASP A 83 -8.28 -8.19 -13.24
CA ASP A 83 -8.46 -9.64 -13.06
C ASP A 83 -8.05 -10.05 -11.64
N TYR A 84 -8.97 -9.73 -10.75
CA TYR A 84 -8.87 -9.92 -9.31
C TYR A 84 -9.68 -11.14 -8.87
N SER A 85 -9.80 -12.14 -9.75
CA SER A 85 -10.56 -13.38 -9.58
C SER A 85 -10.14 -14.23 -8.37
N GLU A 86 -8.96 -13.97 -7.79
CA GLU A 86 -8.56 -14.56 -6.50
C GLU A 86 -9.35 -13.94 -5.34
N GLU A 87 -10.05 -14.77 -4.57
CA GLU A 87 -10.75 -14.33 -3.36
C GLU A 87 -9.77 -13.73 -2.33
N PHE A 88 -10.07 -12.51 -1.88
CA PHE A 88 -9.40 -11.89 -0.73
C PHE A 88 -9.80 -12.64 0.54
N SER A 89 -9.01 -13.64 0.94
CA SER A 89 -9.28 -14.36 2.18
C SER A 89 -8.50 -13.78 3.36
N ARG A 90 -9.15 -13.74 4.52
CA ARG A 90 -8.50 -13.37 5.79
C ARG A 90 -7.28 -14.25 6.08
N THR A 91 -7.34 -15.52 5.70
CA THR A 91 -6.25 -16.49 5.87
C THR A 91 -5.01 -16.08 5.08
N GLU A 92 -5.17 -15.65 3.83
CA GLU A 92 -4.07 -15.21 2.99
C GLU A 92 -3.46 -13.89 3.48
N LEU A 93 -4.28 -12.99 4.01
CA LEU A 93 -3.78 -11.79 4.68
C LEU A 93 -2.97 -12.15 5.93
N VAL A 94 -3.44 -13.07 6.78
CA VAL A 94 -2.69 -13.52 7.97
C VAL A 94 -1.36 -14.14 7.56
N ARG A 95 -1.32 -15.02 6.56
CA ARG A 95 -0.07 -15.59 6.03
C ARG A 95 0.89 -14.53 5.52
N THR A 96 0.36 -13.49 4.89
CA THR A 96 1.17 -12.35 4.42
C THR A 96 1.73 -11.54 5.60
N LEU A 97 0.93 -11.26 6.63
CA LEU A 97 1.41 -10.58 7.85
C LEU A 97 2.46 -11.41 8.61
N GLU A 98 2.35 -12.73 8.57
CA GLU A 98 3.37 -13.65 9.12
C GLU A 98 4.68 -13.60 8.32
N TYR A 99 4.60 -13.55 6.98
CA TYR A 99 5.77 -13.40 6.11
C TYR A 99 6.56 -12.12 6.42
N TYR A 100 5.87 -11.00 6.69
CA TYR A 100 6.49 -9.72 7.08
C TYR A 100 6.93 -9.65 8.55
N LYS A 101 6.97 -10.77 9.30
CA LYS A 101 7.63 -10.77 10.62
C LYS A 101 9.13 -10.59 10.55
N ASN A 102 9.75 -11.09 9.47
CA ASN A 102 11.20 -11.13 9.31
C ASN A 102 11.68 -10.31 8.09
N ILE A 103 10.76 -9.60 7.43
CA ILE A 103 10.97 -8.88 6.18
C ILE A 103 10.28 -7.53 6.31
N HIS A 104 10.90 -6.47 5.80
CA HIS A 104 10.32 -5.13 5.82
C HIS A 104 9.47 -4.89 4.57
N ALA A 105 8.24 -4.39 4.76
CA ALA A 105 7.30 -4.11 3.67
C ALA A 105 7.85 -3.10 2.67
N GLY A 106 8.48 -2.03 3.14
CA GLY A 106 9.08 -1.01 2.29
C GLY A 106 10.18 -1.58 1.37
N ASP A 107 11.11 -2.35 1.94
CA ASP A 107 12.21 -2.96 1.19
C ASP A 107 11.70 -3.95 0.14
N GLU A 108 10.75 -4.82 0.52
CA GLU A 108 10.17 -5.79 -0.40
C GLU A 108 9.33 -5.10 -1.49
N ALA A 109 8.63 -4.02 -1.14
CA ALA A 109 7.87 -3.24 -2.09
C ALA A 109 8.78 -2.54 -3.09
N HIS A 110 9.89 -1.97 -2.62
CA HIS A 110 10.91 -1.38 -3.47
C HIS A 110 11.53 -2.43 -4.40
N ARG A 111 11.92 -3.59 -3.87
CA ARG A 111 12.48 -4.71 -4.64
C ARG A 111 11.54 -5.18 -5.75
N ARG A 112 10.25 -5.38 -5.45
CA ARG A 112 9.25 -5.86 -6.42
C ARG A 112 8.84 -4.79 -7.42
N SER A 113 8.68 -3.54 -6.98
CA SER A 113 8.40 -2.40 -7.88
C SER A 113 9.50 -2.28 -8.94
N LYS A 114 10.76 -2.34 -8.50
CA LYS A 114 11.92 -2.32 -9.38
C LYS A 114 11.96 -3.49 -10.36
N ALA A 115 11.69 -4.71 -9.90
CA ALA A 115 11.61 -5.88 -10.78
C ALA A 115 10.51 -5.71 -11.85
N SER A 116 9.35 -5.17 -11.47
CA SER A 116 8.24 -4.88 -12.38
C SER A 116 8.59 -3.81 -13.42
N MET A 117 9.24 -2.71 -13.00
CA MET A 117 9.70 -1.66 -13.91
C MET A 117 10.77 -2.17 -14.88
N ALA A 118 11.74 -2.95 -14.40
CA ALA A 118 12.76 -3.58 -15.23
C ALA A 118 12.13 -4.50 -16.29
N ALA A 119 11.18 -5.35 -15.90
CA ALA A 119 10.45 -6.22 -16.81
C ALA A 119 9.65 -5.42 -17.86
N THR A 120 9.01 -4.32 -17.45
CA THR A 120 8.28 -3.41 -18.36
C THR A 120 9.21 -2.79 -19.41
N MET A 121 10.45 -2.49 -19.03
CA MET A 121 11.49 -1.97 -19.92
C MET A 121 12.22 -3.06 -20.72
N GLY A 122 11.92 -4.35 -20.49
CA GLY A 122 12.59 -5.47 -21.15
C GLY A 122 14.05 -5.64 -20.74
N VAL A 123 14.44 -5.18 -19.54
CA VAL A 123 15.81 -5.24 -19.02
C VAL A 123 15.87 -6.06 -17.72
N SER A 124 17.08 -6.50 -17.33
CA SER A 124 17.28 -7.11 -16.02
C SER A 124 17.22 -6.06 -14.90
N ALA A 125 16.95 -6.49 -13.66
CA ALA A 125 16.91 -5.59 -12.51
C ALA A 125 18.27 -4.90 -12.25
N GLU A 126 19.38 -5.60 -12.53
CA GLU A 126 20.74 -5.06 -12.42
C GLU A 126 21.06 -4.06 -13.52
N ALA A 127 20.50 -4.25 -14.72
CA ALA A 127 20.63 -3.29 -15.82
C ALA A 127 19.78 -2.04 -15.52
N PHE A 128 18.58 -2.23 -15.00
CA PHE A 128 17.70 -1.14 -14.55
C PHE A 128 18.37 -0.28 -13.47
N ASP A 129 19.02 -0.88 -12.47
CA ASP A 129 19.77 -0.13 -11.44
C ASP A 129 20.81 0.82 -12.01
N ARG A 130 21.53 0.39 -13.04
CA ARG A 130 22.58 1.23 -13.65
C ARG A 130 21.99 2.36 -14.47
N MET A 131 20.73 2.25 -14.89
CA MET A 131 20.02 3.24 -15.69
C MET A 131 19.29 4.28 -14.82
N VAL A 132 19.02 3.95 -13.56
CA VAL A 132 18.14 4.72 -12.69
C VAL A 132 19.00 5.49 -11.68
N PRO A 133 18.82 6.82 -11.52
CA PRO A 133 19.57 7.59 -10.53
C PRO A 133 19.37 7.04 -9.12
N GLU A 134 20.42 7.09 -8.28
CA GLU A 134 20.29 6.78 -6.85
C GLU A 134 19.15 7.62 -6.24
N GLY A 135 18.18 6.94 -5.60
CA GLY A 135 17.00 7.57 -4.97
C GLY A 135 15.66 7.38 -5.69
N PHE A 136 15.62 6.77 -6.88
CA PHE A 136 14.38 6.45 -7.60
C PHE A 136 13.94 4.98 -7.36
N PRO A 137 12.65 4.66 -7.08
CA PRO A 137 11.58 5.49 -6.57
C PRO A 137 11.50 5.26 -5.06
N HIS A 138 12.27 6.01 -4.26
CA HIS A 138 11.71 6.42 -2.98
C HIS A 138 10.68 7.50 -3.33
N ILE A 139 9.49 7.06 -3.75
CA ILE A 139 8.34 7.95 -3.71
C ILE A 139 8.18 8.24 -2.22
N HIS A 140 8.76 9.36 -1.79
CA HIS A 140 8.29 10.07 -0.63
C HIS A 140 6.81 10.26 -0.91
N SER A 141 5.96 9.42 -0.33
CA SER A 141 4.53 9.65 -0.43
C SER A 141 4.28 10.76 0.57
N PRO A 142 3.96 12.00 0.15
CA PRO A 142 3.64 13.06 1.11
C PRO A 142 2.54 12.62 2.10
N ALA A 143 1.74 11.62 1.72
CA ALA A 143 0.74 10.93 2.53
C ALA A 143 1.26 10.07 3.70
N ASP A 144 2.57 9.86 3.83
CA ASP A 144 3.17 9.20 5.02
C ASP A 144 3.17 10.14 6.23
N THR A 145 3.21 11.46 6.00
CA THR A 145 3.32 12.50 7.03
C THR A 145 2.18 13.53 7.00
N GLU A 146 1.56 13.74 5.84
CA GLU A 146 0.44 14.67 5.66
C GLU A 146 -0.84 13.90 5.34
N PRO A 147 -1.83 13.88 6.26
CA PRO A 147 -3.05 13.09 6.05
C PRO A 147 -3.95 13.72 5.01
N TRP A 148 -4.57 12.88 4.18
CA TRP A 148 -5.70 13.28 3.34
C TRP A 148 -6.90 13.61 4.21
N MET A 149 -7.25 14.89 4.31
CA MET A 149 -8.43 15.37 5.02
C MET A 149 -9.66 15.28 4.14
N THR A 150 -10.84 15.27 4.74
CA THR A 150 -12.11 15.10 4.00
C THR A 150 -12.37 16.26 3.05
N SER A 151 -11.80 17.43 3.36
CA SER A 151 -11.78 18.62 2.52
C SER A 151 -10.93 18.50 1.26
N ASP A 152 -9.97 17.58 1.23
CA ASP A 152 -8.91 17.57 0.22
C ASP A 152 -9.26 16.70 -0.99
N LEU A 153 -10.33 15.92 -0.87
CA LEU A 153 -10.82 15.08 -1.95
C LEU A 153 -11.74 15.90 -2.88
N PRO A 154 -11.64 15.74 -4.21
CA PRO A 154 -12.47 16.48 -5.15
C PRO A 154 -13.95 16.23 -4.86
N SER A 155 -14.73 17.30 -4.74
CA SER A 155 -16.19 17.25 -4.62
C SER A 155 -16.80 16.52 -5.82
N GLU A 156 -17.94 15.85 -5.60
CA GLU A 156 -18.71 15.18 -6.67
C GLU A 156 -19.15 16.15 -7.78
#